data_AF-X1MMX2-F1
#
_entry.id   AF-X1MMX2-F1
#
_cell.length_a   1.000
_cell.length_b   1.000
_cell.length_c   1.000
_cell.angle_alpha   90.00
_cell.angle_beta   90.00
_cell.angle_gamma   90.00
#
_symmetry.space_group_name_H-M   'P 1'
#
loop_
_entity.id
_entity.type
_entity.pdbx_description
1 polymer ?
#
loop_
_entity_poly.entity_id
_entity_poly.type
_entity_poly.pdbx_seq_one_letter_code
_entity_poly.pdbx_strand_id
1 'polypeptide(L)'
;WIQYQLDNCSTVEEVIQSQSQIRISQSFSKLHFLVCDQSGNAATIEFIDGKCVYHAGQSLPVAALTNDTYDSCLELLREYRKFGWEKKVDHTTLRSKDRFIKIARRIEDFNSENIRSAVGYAFDILSSVGVGKVGLQCTAWSIVYDIENLQIYFKTFENRKIRVFKLSDFDFTCSMPSKVLDVSKDLEGDVSGDFVEYTMSMNKSLIETVFKIYKEAGFISNISDMLIYYLANYPETLECIK
;
A
#
# COMPACT_ATOMS: atom_id res chain seq x y z
N TRP A 1 1.75 -12.60 -2.63
CA TRP A 1 0.66 -12.39 -1.65
C TRP A 1 -0.31 -11.33 -2.17
N ILE A 2 0.07 -10.04 -2.28
CA ILE A 2 -0.84 -8.95 -2.69
C ILE A 2 -1.62 -9.29 -3.97
N GLN A 3 -0.92 -9.56 -5.08
CA GLN A 3 -1.58 -9.86 -6.36
C GLN A 3 -2.53 -11.07 -6.27
N TYR A 4 -2.08 -12.15 -5.64
CA TYR A 4 -2.94 -13.33 -5.40
C TYR A 4 -4.24 -12.98 -4.67
N GLN A 5 -4.18 -12.14 -3.63
CA GLN A 5 -5.40 -11.73 -2.93
C GLN A 5 -6.31 -10.86 -3.82
N LEU A 6 -5.74 -9.91 -4.57
CA LEU A 6 -6.50 -9.04 -5.46
C LEU A 6 -7.14 -9.81 -6.65
N ASP A 7 -6.51 -10.89 -7.10
CA ASP A 7 -7.02 -11.72 -8.20
C ASP A 7 -8.11 -12.71 -7.74
N ASN A 8 -8.10 -13.13 -6.47
CA ASN A 8 -8.89 -14.27 -5.98
C ASN A 8 -9.89 -13.94 -4.87
N CYS A 9 -9.90 -12.70 -4.35
CA CYS A 9 -10.76 -12.33 -3.23
C CYS A 9 -11.47 -10.99 -3.51
N SER A 10 -12.75 -10.95 -3.17
CA SER A 10 -13.63 -9.79 -3.22
C SER A 10 -13.91 -9.19 -1.84
N THR A 11 -13.73 -9.97 -0.77
CA THR A 11 -13.99 -9.54 0.62
C THR A 11 -12.79 -9.77 1.54
N VAL A 12 -12.76 -9.03 2.66
CA VAL A 12 -11.74 -9.25 3.71
C VAL A 12 -11.82 -10.66 4.30
N GLU A 13 -13.03 -11.22 4.44
CA GLU A 13 -13.23 -12.56 4.96
C GLU A 13 -12.59 -13.63 4.05
N GLU A 14 -12.76 -13.51 2.74
CA GLU A 14 -12.10 -14.40 1.77
C GLU A 14 -10.57 -14.32 1.87
N VAL A 15 -10.02 -13.12 2.06
CA VAL A 15 -8.58 -12.94 2.30
C VAL A 15 -8.14 -13.67 3.56
N ILE A 16 -8.89 -13.57 4.67
CA ILE A 16 -8.54 -14.27 5.93
C ILE A 16 -8.57 -15.79 5.73
N GLN A 17 -9.58 -16.32 5.05
CA GLN A 17 -9.73 -17.76 4.80
C GLN A 17 -8.65 -18.32 3.87
N SER A 18 -8.20 -17.53 2.88
CA SER A 18 -7.18 -17.94 1.91
C SER A 18 -5.81 -18.17 2.53
N GLN A 19 -5.54 -17.64 3.74
CA GLN A 19 -4.23 -17.78 4.42
C GLN A 19 -3.87 -19.24 4.72
N SER A 20 -4.86 -20.12 4.84
CA SER A 20 -4.64 -21.56 5.00
C SER A 20 -4.04 -22.23 3.74
N GLN A 21 -4.35 -21.68 2.56
CA GLN A 21 -4.03 -22.24 1.25
C GLN A 21 -2.65 -21.81 0.72
N ILE A 22 -2.09 -20.75 1.27
CA ILE A 22 -0.85 -20.16 0.79
C ILE A 22 0.27 -20.22 1.83
N ARG A 23 1.50 -20.11 1.35
CA ARG A 23 2.69 -19.92 2.18
C ARG A 23 3.43 -18.70 1.68
N ILE A 24 3.80 -17.82 2.59
CA ILE A 24 4.52 -16.60 2.23
C ILE A 24 6.01 -16.82 2.41
N SER A 25 6.75 -16.59 1.34
CA SER A 25 8.19 -16.43 1.40
C SER A 25 8.52 -14.95 1.57
N GLN A 26 9.01 -14.55 2.74
CA GLN A 26 9.44 -13.17 3.03
C GLN A 26 10.95 -13.00 2.81
N SER A 27 11.44 -13.44 1.64
CA SER A 27 12.89 -13.57 1.37
C SER A 27 13.64 -12.24 1.31
N PHE A 28 12.96 -11.13 1.00
CA PHE A 28 13.58 -9.80 0.85
C PHE A 28 13.21 -8.83 1.96
N SER A 29 11.97 -8.86 2.42
CA SER A 29 11.48 -7.94 3.46
C SER A 29 10.35 -8.60 4.24
N LYS A 30 10.34 -8.37 5.55
CA LYS A 30 9.24 -8.79 6.41
C LYS A 30 8.08 -7.81 6.22
N LEU A 31 6.99 -8.30 5.66
CA LEU A 31 5.82 -7.50 5.33
C LEU A 31 4.59 -7.99 6.12
N HIS A 32 3.66 -7.08 6.30
CA HIS A 32 2.32 -7.30 6.83
C HIS A 32 1.37 -6.34 6.09
N PHE A 33 0.08 -6.61 6.15
CA PHE A 33 -0.88 -5.97 5.26
C PHE A 33 -2.07 -5.44 6.04
N LEU A 34 -2.56 -4.27 5.64
CA LEU A 34 -3.90 -3.80 5.99
C LEU A 34 -4.76 -4.00 4.75
N VAL A 35 -5.82 -4.78 4.89
CA VAL A 35 -6.79 -5.06 3.81
C VAL A 35 -8.13 -4.44 4.17
N CYS A 36 -8.87 -4.01 3.16
CA CYS A 36 -10.22 -3.49 3.29
C CYS A 36 -11.05 -3.85 2.05
N ASP A 37 -12.37 -3.91 2.21
CA ASP A 37 -13.31 -4.21 1.14
C ASP A 37 -14.37 -3.11 0.96
N GLN A 38 -15.18 -3.22 -0.08
CA GLN A 38 -16.21 -2.24 -0.42
C GLN A 38 -17.31 -2.12 0.65
N SER A 39 -17.46 -3.11 1.52
CA SER A 39 -18.42 -3.05 2.65
C SER A 39 -17.85 -2.30 3.86
N GLY A 40 -16.61 -1.82 3.79
CA GLY A 40 -15.94 -1.13 4.88
C GLY A 40 -15.35 -2.06 5.92
N ASN A 41 -15.32 -3.39 5.69
CA ASN A 41 -14.58 -4.28 6.56
C ASN A 41 -13.08 -4.02 6.37
N ALA A 42 -12.32 -4.23 7.43
CA ALA A 42 -10.87 -4.15 7.38
C ALA A 42 -10.23 -5.24 8.24
N ALA A 43 -9.03 -5.65 7.87
CA ALA A 43 -8.20 -6.52 8.70
C ALA A 43 -6.71 -6.20 8.56
N THR A 44 -5.96 -6.37 9.66
CA THR A 44 -4.51 -6.51 9.58
C THR A 44 -4.14 -7.98 9.39
N ILE A 45 -3.11 -8.26 8.60
CA ILE A 45 -2.59 -9.60 8.33
C ILE A 45 -1.08 -9.58 8.56
N GLU A 46 -0.61 -10.27 9.59
CA GLU A 46 0.79 -10.32 10.04
C GLU A 46 1.32 -11.76 10.04
N PHE A 47 2.62 -11.94 9.78
CA PHE A 47 3.27 -13.25 9.76
C PHE A 47 4.35 -13.31 10.83
N ILE A 48 3.97 -13.79 12.02
CA ILE A 48 4.79 -13.76 13.24
C ILE A 48 5.08 -15.20 13.65
N ASP A 49 6.37 -15.54 13.83
CA ASP A 49 6.83 -16.88 14.22
C ASP A 49 6.23 -18.02 13.37
N GLY A 50 6.12 -17.77 12.06
CA GLY A 50 5.57 -18.74 11.09
C GLY A 50 4.06 -18.89 11.12
N LYS A 51 3.34 -18.08 11.91
CA LYS A 51 1.87 -18.08 12.02
C LYS A 51 1.28 -16.83 11.36
N CYS A 52 0.13 -17.00 10.73
CA CYS A 52 -0.70 -15.87 10.32
C CYS A 52 -1.48 -15.35 11.54
N VAL A 53 -1.23 -14.10 11.93
CA VAL A 53 -1.94 -13.37 12.98
C VAL A 53 -2.75 -12.28 12.30
N TYR A 54 -4.03 -12.14 12.64
CA TYR A 54 -4.88 -11.12 12.04
C TYR A 54 -5.79 -10.46 13.06
N HIS A 55 -6.21 -9.22 12.78
CA HIS A 55 -7.17 -8.48 13.58
C HIS A 55 -8.26 -7.92 12.66
N ALA A 56 -9.52 -8.19 13.00
CA ALA A 56 -10.70 -7.70 12.30
C ALA A 56 -11.83 -7.39 13.30
N GLY A 57 -12.83 -6.59 12.88
CA GLY A 57 -13.97 -6.23 13.73
C GLY A 57 -13.54 -5.64 15.07
N GLN A 58 -14.02 -6.20 16.19
CA GLN A 58 -13.71 -5.69 17.53
C GLN A 58 -12.22 -5.78 17.91
N SER A 59 -11.47 -6.71 17.30
CA SER A 59 -10.02 -6.82 17.52
C SER A 59 -9.20 -5.78 16.74
N LEU A 60 -9.85 -5.04 15.83
CA LEU A 60 -9.26 -3.96 15.03
C LEU A 60 -9.89 -2.60 15.41
N PRO A 61 -9.67 -2.08 16.63
CA PRO A 61 -10.28 -0.81 17.06
C PRO A 61 -9.78 0.42 16.30
N VAL A 62 -8.67 0.29 15.57
CA VAL A 62 -8.13 1.32 14.67
C VAL A 62 -7.73 0.66 13.36
N ALA A 63 -8.40 1.00 12.26
CA ALA A 63 -8.11 0.49 10.92
C ALA A 63 -6.87 1.19 10.31
N ALA A 64 -5.71 0.96 10.93
CA ALA A 64 -4.42 1.49 10.50
C ALA A 64 -3.33 0.44 10.71
N LEU A 65 -2.23 0.55 9.96
CA LEU A 65 -1.05 -0.28 10.13
C LEU A 65 0.20 0.56 9.86
N THR A 66 1.20 0.41 10.73
CA THR A 66 2.55 0.98 10.56
C THR A 66 3.57 -0.15 10.64
N ASN A 67 4.87 0.11 10.81
CA ASN A 67 5.92 -0.90 10.66
C ASN A 67 6.20 -1.75 11.91
N ASP A 68 5.49 -1.52 13.01
CA ASP A 68 5.51 -2.34 14.23
C ASP A 68 4.31 -3.29 14.22
N THR A 69 4.36 -4.36 15.02
CA THR A 69 3.22 -5.27 15.13
C THR A 69 1.97 -4.54 15.60
N TYR A 70 0.79 -4.98 15.13
CA TYR A 70 -0.46 -4.30 15.46
C TYR A 70 -0.72 -4.30 16.97
N ASP A 71 -0.44 -5.42 17.65
CA ASP A 71 -0.55 -5.53 19.11
C ASP A 71 0.35 -4.52 19.86
N SER A 72 1.59 -4.33 19.41
CA SER A 72 2.52 -3.37 20.02
C SER A 72 2.06 -1.92 19.81
N CYS A 73 1.44 -1.64 18.67
CA CYS A 73 0.79 -0.35 18.42
C CYS A 73 -0.42 -0.13 19.34
N LEU A 74 -1.27 -1.14 19.52
CA LEU A 74 -2.43 -1.07 20.42
C LEU A 74 -2.04 -0.93 21.89
N GLU A 75 -0.96 -1.59 22.32
CA GLU A 75 -0.42 -1.43 23.67
C GLU A 75 -0.06 0.03 23.95
N LEU A 76 0.73 0.65 23.06
CA LEU A 76 1.09 2.07 23.19
C LEU A 76 -0.15 2.98 23.17
N LEU A 77 -1.14 2.68 22.32
CA LEU A 77 -2.38 3.46 22.26
C LEU A 77 -3.15 3.42 23.58
N ARG A 78 -3.24 2.25 24.22
CA ARG A 78 -3.88 2.10 25.55
C ARG A 78 -3.13 2.92 26.61
N GLU A 79 -1.81 2.95 26.57
CA GLU A 79 -1.01 3.79 27.48
C GLU A 79 -1.27 5.28 27.27
N TYR A 80 -1.27 5.74 26.02
CA TYR A 80 -1.54 7.14 25.70
C TYR A 80 -2.93 7.57 26.20
N ARG A 81 -3.96 6.75 25.94
CA ARG A 81 -5.34 7.03 26.37
C ARG A 81 -5.50 7.15 27.90
N LYS A 82 -4.69 6.43 28.69
CA LYS A 82 -4.69 6.57 30.17
C LYS A 82 -4.20 7.95 30.65
N PHE A 83 -3.39 8.64 29.85
CA PHE A 83 -2.68 9.86 30.27
C PHE A 83 -2.98 11.09 29.39
N GLY A 84 -4.26 11.36 29.13
CA GLY A 84 -4.68 12.60 28.47
C GLY A 84 -4.05 12.78 27.08
N TRP A 85 -4.26 11.79 26.21
CA TRP A 85 -3.62 11.69 24.90
C TRP A 85 -3.76 12.94 24.00
N GLU A 86 -4.80 13.75 24.19
CA GLU A 86 -5.02 14.99 23.42
C GLU A 86 -3.84 15.97 23.50
N LYS A 87 -3.12 16.02 24.62
CA LYS A 87 -1.93 16.87 24.76
C LYS A 87 -0.62 16.21 24.32
N LYS A 88 -0.64 14.90 24.05
CA LYS A 88 0.56 14.10 23.75
C LYS A 88 0.71 13.77 22.27
N VAL A 89 -0.38 13.72 21.51
CA VAL A 89 -0.34 13.43 20.07
C VAL A 89 0.55 14.45 19.33
N ASP A 90 0.54 15.71 19.74
CA ASP A 90 1.36 16.78 19.15
C ASP A 90 2.87 16.61 19.37
N HIS A 91 3.26 15.73 20.30
CA HIS A 91 4.66 15.42 20.61
C HIS A 91 5.13 14.08 20.01
N THR A 92 4.30 13.43 19.19
CA THR A 92 4.66 12.19 18.50
C THR A 92 5.79 12.40 17.49
N THR A 93 6.66 11.42 17.36
CA THR A 93 7.75 11.42 16.37
C THR A 93 7.34 10.72 15.08
N LEU A 94 8.27 10.55 14.14
CA LEU A 94 8.07 9.76 12.93
C LEU A 94 8.36 8.25 13.12
N ARG A 95 8.62 7.81 14.36
CA ARG A 95 8.72 6.39 14.70
C ARG A 95 7.39 5.69 14.40
N SER A 96 7.47 4.40 14.13
CA SER A 96 6.35 3.64 13.59
C SER A 96 5.13 3.61 14.51
N LYS A 97 5.29 3.30 15.80
CA LYS A 97 4.18 3.36 16.78
C LYS A 97 3.64 4.77 16.98
N ASP A 98 4.49 5.79 16.99
CA ASP A 98 4.08 7.20 17.13
C ASP A 98 3.22 7.65 15.94
N ARG A 99 3.58 7.25 14.70
CA ARG A 99 2.74 7.46 13.51
C ARG A 99 1.39 6.76 13.64
N PHE A 100 1.33 5.57 14.22
CA PHE A 100 0.07 4.87 14.47
C PHE A 100 -0.83 5.66 15.42
N ILE A 101 -0.29 6.18 16.52
CA ILE A 101 -1.04 7.04 17.46
C ILE A 101 -1.61 8.27 16.76
N LYS A 102 -0.80 8.92 15.90
CA LYS A 102 -1.25 10.08 15.13
C LYS A 102 -2.37 9.72 14.15
N ILE A 103 -2.26 8.61 13.42
CA ILE A 103 -3.31 8.13 12.53
C ILE A 103 -4.60 7.83 13.31
N ALA A 104 -4.49 7.13 14.44
CA ALA A 104 -5.63 6.83 15.30
C ALA A 104 -6.37 8.10 15.72
N ARG A 105 -5.64 9.15 16.14
CA ARG A 105 -6.25 10.45 16.45
C ARG A 105 -6.99 11.05 15.27
N ARG A 106 -6.34 11.09 14.11
CA ARG A 106 -6.94 11.69 12.91
C ARG A 106 -8.17 10.93 12.42
N ILE A 107 -8.22 9.61 12.58
CA ILE A 107 -9.44 8.83 12.28
C ILE A 107 -10.58 9.20 13.24
N GLU A 108 -10.29 9.41 14.53
CA GLU A 108 -11.31 9.87 15.49
C GLU A 108 -11.82 11.28 15.16
N ASP A 109 -10.90 12.21 14.84
CA ASP A 109 -11.25 13.56 14.42
C ASP A 109 -12.14 13.53 13.16
N PHE A 110 -11.84 12.64 12.20
CA PHE A 110 -12.64 12.47 10.97
C PHE A 110 -14.11 12.17 11.26
N ASN A 111 -14.37 11.30 12.22
CA ASN A 111 -15.73 10.90 12.60
C ASN A 111 -16.49 12.01 13.36
N SER A 112 -15.78 13.00 13.89
CA SER A 112 -16.36 14.08 14.71
C SER A 112 -16.57 15.40 13.94
N GLU A 113 -15.90 15.59 12.80
CA GLU A 113 -15.91 16.82 12.03
C GLU A 113 -16.80 16.72 10.76
N ASN A 114 -17.37 17.85 10.31
CA ASN A 114 -18.11 17.91 9.05
C ASN A 114 -17.14 18.04 7.85
N ILE A 115 -16.45 16.95 7.55
CA ILE A 115 -15.39 16.92 6.55
C ILE A 115 -15.96 16.87 5.14
N ARG A 116 -15.52 17.81 4.30
CA ARG A 116 -16.05 18.02 2.95
C ARG A 116 -15.50 17.05 1.90
N SER A 117 -14.34 16.41 2.15
CA SER A 117 -13.71 15.48 1.21
C SER A 117 -12.93 14.40 1.95
N ALA A 118 -13.39 13.15 1.87
CA ALA A 118 -12.70 11.99 2.46
C ALA A 118 -11.33 11.76 1.83
N VAL A 119 -11.22 11.86 0.50
CA VAL A 119 -9.95 11.74 -0.24
C VAL A 119 -8.96 12.83 0.18
N GLY A 120 -9.42 14.08 0.27
CA GLY A 120 -8.59 15.20 0.74
C GLY A 120 -8.08 14.97 2.17
N TYR A 121 -8.95 14.50 3.06
CA TYR A 121 -8.57 14.18 4.44
C TYR A 121 -7.58 13.03 4.53
N ALA A 122 -7.76 11.96 3.75
CA ALA A 122 -6.82 10.85 3.69
C ALA A 122 -5.42 11.31 3.27
N PHE A 123 -5.31 12.18 2.27
CA PHE A 123 -4.02 12.79 1.90
C PHE A 123 -3.44 13.68 2.98
N ASP A 124 -4.28 14.37 3.77
CA ASP A 124 -3.81 15.16 4.92
C ASP A 124 -3.22 14.25 6.01
N ILE A 125 -3.91 13.14 6.36
CA ILE A 125 -3.36 12.12 7.28
C ILE A 125 -2.00 11.65 6.78
N LEU A 126 -1.93 11.19 5.53
CA LEU A 126 -0.69 10.68 4.91
C LEU A 126 0.43 11.72 4.91
N SER A 127 0.11 12.99 4.65
CA SER A 127 1.10 14.07 4.68
C SER A 127 1.59 14.36 6.10
N SER A 128 0.74 14.19 7.10
CA SER A 128 1.07 14.41 8.51
C SER A 128 2.01 13.34 9.10
N VAL A 129 2.04 12.14 8.52
CA VAL A 129 2.90 11.01 8.95
C VAL A 129 3.99 10.68 7.94
N GLY A 130 3.99 11.34 6.78
CA GLY A 130 5.02 11.21 5.76
C GLY A 130 6.31 11.90 6.17
N VAL A 131 7.43 11.40 5.64
CA VAL A 131 8.76 11.97 5.85
C VAL A 131 9.15 12.77 4.62
N GLY A 132 9.58 14.01 4.82
CA GLY A 132 10.30 14.77 3.80
C GLY A 132 11.66 14.13 3.46
N LYS A 133 12.50 14.80 2.68
CA LYS A 133 13.84 14.26 2.39
C LYS A 133 14.76 14.46 3.59
N VAL A 134 15.13 13.37 4.26
CA VAL A 134 16.10 13.33 5.36
C VAL A 134 17.18 12.32 5.00
N GLY A 135 18.36 12.81 4.57
CA GLY A 135 19.39 11.96 3.98
C GLY A 135 18.88 11.24 2.73
N LEU A 136 18.94 9.90 2.74
CA LEU A 136 18.43 9.03 1.68
C LEU A 136 16.97 8.59 1.90
N GLN A 137 16.34 8.99 3.01
CA GLN A 137 14.97 8.59 3.34
C GLN A 137 13.97 9.67 2.94
N CYS A 138 12.87 9.25 2.34
CA CYS A 138 11.70 10.07 2.11
C CYS A 138 10.47 9.18 1.92
N THR A 139 9.28 9.74 2.12
CA THR A 139 8.05 9.15 1.59
C THR A 139 8.03 9.36 0.07
N ALA A 140 8.34 8.29 -0.67
CA ALA A 140 8.51 8.32 -2.12
C ALA A 140 7.19 8.54 -2.88
N TRP A 141 6.05 8.12 -2.31
CA TRP A 141 4.71 8.33 -2.86
C TRP A 141 3.64 8.22 -1.77
N SER A 142 2.44 8.71 -2.10
CA SER A 142 1.24 8.58 -1.28
C SER A 142 0.08 8.21 -2.19
N ILE A 143 -0.73 7.23 -1.78
CA ILE A 143 -1.83 6.68 -2.57
C ILE A 143 -3.07 6.65 -1.69
N VAL A 144 -4.21 7.07 -2.22
CA VAL A 144 -5.53 6.97 -1.60
C VAL A 144 -6.41 6.16 -2.53
N TYR A 145 -6.95 5.05 -2.02
CA TYR A 145 -7.91 4.21 -2.70
C TYR A 145 -9.31 4.64 -2.26
N ASP A 146 -10.08 5.22 -3.18
CA ASP A 146 -11.51 5.44 -3.00
C ASP A 146 -12.24 4.18 -3.46
N ILE A 147 -12.46 3.27 -2.51
CA ILE A 147 -12.98 1.92 -2.76
C ILE A 147 -14.44 1.96 -3.17
N GLU A 148 -15.21 2.91 -2.63
CA GLU A 148 -16.63 3.07 -2.98
C GLU A 148 -16.79 3.45 -4.45
N ASN A 149 -15.97 4.38 -4.93
CA ASN A 149 -16.03 4.87 -6.31
C ASN A 149 -15.06 4.16 -7.28
N LEU A 150 -14.29 3.17 -6.80
CA LEU A 150 -13.26 2.45 -7.54
C LEU A 150 -12.24 3.37 -8.22
N GLN A 151 -11.75 4.38 -7.49
CA GLN A 151 -10.78 5.36 -7.97
C GLN A 151 -9.48 5.30 -7.17
N ILE A 152 -8.36 5.47 -7.85
CA ILE A 152 -7.04 5.43 -7.24
C ILE A 152 -6.38 6.78 -7.45
N TYR A 153 -6.19 7.50 -6.35
CA TYR A 153 -5.53 8.79 -6.32
C TYR A 153 -4.08 8.61 -5.85
N PHE A 154 -3.12 9.27 -6.49
CA PHE A 154 -1.73 9.18 -6.08
C PHE A 154 -0.93 10.45 -6.35
N LYS A 155 0.15 10.61 -5.59
CA LYS A 155 1.22 11.59 -5.81
C LYS A 155 2.57 10.95 -5.51
N THR A 156 3.61 11.38 -6.21
CA THR A 156 4.99 10.94 -5.97
C THR A 156 5.77 12.04 -5.25
N PHE A 157 6.97 11.73 -4.78
CA PHE A 157 7.84 12.71 -4.14
C PHE A 157 8.20 13.84 -5.11
N GLU A 158 8.52 13.48 -6.36
CA GLU A 158 8.93 14.40 -7.43
C GLU A 158 7.74 15.13 -8.06
N ASN A 159 6.61 14.45 -8.28
CA ASN A 159 5.39 15.07 -8.81
C ASN A 159 4.27 15.06 -7.75
N ARG A 160 4.05 16.24 -7.14
CA ARG A 160 3.08 16.49 -6.07
C ARG A 160 1.66 16.75 -6.55
N LYS A 161 1.45 16.91 -7.87
CA LYS A 161 0.11 17.04 -8.45
C LYS A 161 -0.64 15.72 -8.24
N ILE A 162 -1.91 15.82 -7.84
CA ILE A 162 -2.74 14.63 -7.65
C ILE A 162 -3.10 14.09 -9.03
N ARG A 163 -2.83 12.81 -9.22
CA ARG A 163 -3.25 12.03 -10.38
C ARG A 163 -4.28 11.01 -9.93
N VAL A 164 -5.28 10.76 -10.75
CA VAL A 164 -6.36 9.81 -10.47
C VAL A 164 -6.66 8.97 -11.70
N PHE A 165 -6.96 7.70 -11.52
CA PHE A 165 -7.59 6.88 -12.55
C PHE A 165 -8.73 6.08 -11.95
N LYS A 166 -9.73 5.74 -12.77
CA LYS A 166 -10.92 5.00 -12.35
C LYS A 166 -10.86 3.59 -12.90
N LEU A 167 -11.09 2.58 -12.08
CA LEU A 167 -11.10 1.20 -12.55
C LEU A 167 -12.23 0.95 -13.56
N SER A 168 -13.34 1.69 -13.47
CA SER A 168 -14.44 1.64 -14.44
C SER A 168 -14.04 2.00 -15.87
N ASP A 169 -12.91 2.69 -16.07
CA ASP A 169 -12.43 3.13 -17.38
C ASP A 169 -11.59 2.04 -18.08
N PHE A 170 -11.47 0.87 -17.45
CA PHE A 170 -10.71 -0.29 -17.95
C PHE A 170 -11.63 -1.50 -18.16
N ASP A 171 -11.30 -2.30 -19.18
CA ASP A 171 -11.93 -3.59 -19.44
C ASP A 171 -11.02 -4.70 -18.89
N PHE A 172 -11.53 -5.43 -17.90
CA PHE A 172 -10.83 -6.53 -17.21
C PHE A 172 -11.17 -7.91 -17.77
N THR A 173 -11.79 -8.00 -18.95
CA THR A 173 -11.98 -9.30 -19.60
C THR A 173 -10.65 -9.93 -19.98
N CYS A 174 -10.55 -11.26 -19.87
CA CYS A 174 -9.31 -12.01 -20.11
C CYS A 174 -8.68 -11.80 -21.50
N SER A 175 -9.41 -11.28 -22.48
CA SER A 175 -8.91 -10.97 -23.82
C SER A 175 -8.20 -9.62 -23.93
N MET A 176 -8.33 -8.76 -22.91
CA MET A 176 -7.75 -7.43 -22.95
C MET A 176 -6.27 -7.46 -22.57
N PRO A 177 -5.43 -6.65 -23.23
CA PRO A 177 -4.03 -6.53 -22.84
C PRO A 177 -3.92 -5.85 -21.47
N SER A 178 -2.91 -6.28 -20.70
CA SER A 178 -2.49 -5.55 -19.50
C SER A 178 -2.08 -4.12 -19.88
N LYS A 179 -2.31 -3.17 -18.99
CA LYS A 179 -1.93 -1.76 -19.18
C LYS A 179 -0.96 -1.28 -18.11
N VAL A 180 -0.13 -0.30 -18.47
CA VAL A 180 0.84 0.33 -17.57
C VAL A 180 0.81 1.85 -17.67
N LEU A 181 1.11 2.50 -16.56
CA LEU A 181 1.29 3.94 -16.46
C LEU A 181 2.70 4.25 -15.96
N ASP A 182 3.40 5.14 -16.67
CA ASP A 182 4.66 5.69 -16.19
C ASP A 182 4.40 6.78 -15.15
N VAL A 183 4.61 6.43 -13.87
CA VAL A 183 4.39 7.31 -12.72
C VAL A 183 5.40 8.45 -12.59
N SER A 184 6.47 8.45 -13.41
CA SER A 184 7.48 9.51 -13.44
C SER A 184 7.09 10.70 -14.32
N LYS A 185 6.10 10.54 -15.21
CA LYS A 185 5.61 11.62 -16.08
C LYS A 185 5.01 12.77 -15.28
N ASP A 186 5.18 13.98 -15.81
CA ASP A 186 4.57 15.20 -15.28
C ASP A 186 3.09 15.31 -15.68
N LEU A 187 2.26 14.43 -15.10
CA LEU A 187 0.81 14.37 -15.30
C LEU A 187 0.07 14.95 -14.08
N GLU A 188 -1.21 15.31 -14.29
CA GLU A 188 -2.13 15.83 -13.28
C GLU A 188 -3.58 15.48 -13.63
N GLY A 189 -4.43 15.32 -12.63
CA GLY A 189 -5.86 15.06 -12.85
C GLY A 189 -6.13 13.62 -13.28
N ASP A 190 -7.13 13.44 -14.13
CA ASP A 190 -7.51 12.12 -14.65
C ASP A 190 -6.47 11.64 -15.66
N VAL A 191 -5.77 10.56 -15.31
CA VAL A 191 -4.70 9.94 -16.12
C VAL A 191 -5.12 8.61 -16.72
N SER A 192 -6.42 8.28 -16.73
CA SER A 192 -6.91 7.00 -17.25
C SER A 192 -6.56 6.81 -18.74
N GLY A 193 -6.50 7.90 -19.50
CA GLY A 193 -6.08 7.92 -20.90
C GLY A 193 -4.57 7.84 -21.15
N ASP A 194 -3.74 7.97 -20.12
CA ASP A 194 -2.27 7.92 -20.23
C ASP A 194 -1.68 6.50 -20.12
N PHE A 195 -2.54 5.53 -19.78
CA PHE A 195 -2.16 4.12 -19.74
C PHE A 195 -1.91 3.60 -21.16
N VAL A 196 -0.80 2.88 -21.31
CA VAL A 196 -0.42 2.21 -22.55
C VAL A 196 -0.44 0.70 -22.37
N GLU A 197 -0.54 -0.03 -23.47
CA GLU A 197 -0.42 -1.49 -23.43
C GLU A 197 0.94 -1.90 -22.87
N TYR A 198 0.90 -2.86 -21.95
CA TYR A 198 2.09 -3.47 -21.37
C TYR A 198 2.91 -4.17 -22.45
N THR A 199 4.23 -4.07 -22.35
CA THR A 199 5.13 -4.99 -23.04
C THR A 199 6.18 -5.54 -22.08
N MET A 200 6.60 -6.78 -22.32
CA MET A 200 7.72 -7.39 -21.58
C MET A 200 9.00 -6.55 -21.65
N SER A 201 9.23 -5.80 -22.75
CA SER A 201 10.38 -4.90 -22.90
C SER A 201 10.33 -3.70 -21.95
N MET A 202 9.14 -3.13 -21.70
CA MET A 202 8.96 -2.06 -20.70
C MET A 202 9.32 -2.57 -19.30
N ASN A 203 8.82 -3.74 -18.92
CA ASN A 203 9.10 -4.34 -17.62
C ASN A 203 10.59 -4.68 -17.46
N LYS A 204 11.20 -5.28 -18.49
CA LYS A 204 12.63 -5.60 -18.51
C LYS A 204 13.48 -4.36 -18.29
N SER A 205 13.21 -3.27 -19.01
CA SER A 205 13.94 -2.00 -18.87
C SER A 205 13.82 -1.41 -17.46
N LEU A 206 12.65 -1.53 -16.83
CA LEU A 206 12.43 -1.09 -15.46
C LEU A 206 13.24 -1.93 -14.46
N ILE A 207 13.17 -3.26 -14.57
CA ILE A 207 13.91 -4.21 -13.71
C ILE A 207 15.42 -3.98 -13.82
N GLU A 208 15.95 -3.85 -15.03
CA GLU A 208 17.38 -3.58 -15.28
C GLU A 208 17.82 -2.27 -14.62
N THR A 209 16.99 -1.22 -14.73
CA THR A 209 17.26 0.09 -14.12
C THR A 209 17.27 -0.01 -12.60
N VAL A 210 16.26 -0.66 -12.00
CA VAL A 210 16.17 -0.84 -10.54
C VAL A 210 17.34 -1.65 -10.00
N PHE A 211 17.70 -2.76 -10.64
CA PHE A 211 18.83 -3.58 -10.20
C PHE A 211 20.18 -2.90 -10.41
N LYS A 212 20.34 -2.09 -11.45
CA LYS A 212 21.52 -1.23 -11.60
C LYS A 212 21.64 -0.28 -10.40
N ILE A 213 20.56 0.42 -10.04
CA ILE A 213 20.53 1.32 -8.88
C ILE A 213 20.85 0.57 -7.59
N TYR A 214 20.25 -0.61 -7.37
CA TYR A 214 20.49 -1.39 -6.16
C TYR A 214 21.93 -1.90 -6.06
N LYS A 215 22.53 -2.28 -7.19
CA LYS A 215 23.94 -2.65 -7.26
C LYS A 215 24.86 -1.47 -6.97
N GLU A 216 24.60 -0.31 -7.57
CA GLU A 216 25.36 0.93 -7.34
C GLU A 216 25.26 1.41 -5.88
N ALA A 217 24.10 1.20 -5.25
CA ALA A 217 23.87 1.48 -3.83
C ALA A 217 24.38 0.38 -2.87
N GLY A 218 24.91 -0.74 -3.39
CA GLY A 218 25.47 -1.83 -2.59
C GLY A 218 24.44 -2.73 -1.90
N PHE A 219 23.16 -2.68 -2.29
CA PHE A 219 22.10 -3.54 -1.72
C PHE A 219 22.17 -4.98 -2.23
N ILE A 220 22.66 -5.18 -3.45
CA ILE A 220 22.75 -6.48 -4.10
C ILE A 220 24.09 -6.64 -4.84
N SER A 221 24.47 -7.88 -5.07
CA SER A 221 25.58 -8.23 -5.96
C SER A 221 25.11 -8.31 -7.43
N ASN A 222 25.90 -8.93 -8.30
CA ASN A 222 25.48 -9.18 -9.68
C ASN A 222 24.24 -10.08 -9.72
N ILE A 223 23.20 -9.60 -10.42
CA ILE A 223 22.04 -10.40 -10.80
C ILE A 223 22.29 -11.01 -12.17
N SER A 224 21.88 -12.28 -12.35
CA SER A 224 22.00 -12.96 -13.64
C SER A 224 20.98 -12.46 -14.64
N ASP A 225 21.36 -12.43 -15.92
CA ASP A 225 20.44 -12.11 -17.03
C ASP A 225 19.24 -13.06 -17.07
N MET A 226 19.44 -14.31 -16.64
CA MET A 226 18.38 -15.30 -16.49
C MET A 226 17.33 -14.85 -15.47
N LEU A 227 17.74 -14.35 -14.29
CA LEU A 227 16.79 -13.86 -13.28
C LEU A 227 16.05 -12.61 -13.77
N ILE A 228 16.73 -11.69 -14.46
CA ILE A 228 16.10 -10.51 -15.07
C ILE A 228 15.04 -10.95 -16.07
N TYR A 229 15.36 -11.91 -16.94
CA TYR A 229 14.41 -12.45 -17.91
C TYR A 229 13.18 -13.06 -17.23
N TYR A 230 13.38 -13.91 -16.20
CA TYR A 230 12.27 -14.52 -15.47
C TYR A 230 11.35 -13.49 -14.82
N LEU A 231 11.90 -12.48 -14.15
CA LEU A 231 11.11 -11.41 -13.51
C LEU A 231 10.39 -10.55 -14.55
N ALA A 232 11.06 -10.24 -15.67
CA ALA A 232 10.48 -9.46 -16.75
C ALA A 232 9.32 -10.19 -17.43
N ASN A 233 9.45 -11.51 -17.63
CA ASN A 233 8.47 -12.36 -18.28
C ASN A 233 7.34 -12.83 -17.35
N TYR A 234 7.48 -12.69 -16.04
CA TYR A 234 6.51 -13.24 -15.08
C TYR A 234 5.04 -12.87 -15.38
N PRO A 235 4.68 -11.61 -15.74
CA PRO A 235 3.30 -11.27 -16.08
C PRO A 235 2.73 -12.08 -17.26
N GLU A 236 3.56 -12.44 -18.24
CA GLU A 236 3.18 -13.25 -19.41
C GLU A 236 2.94 -14.73 -19.06
N THR A 237 3.31 -15.16 -17.85
CA THR A 237 3.09 -16.52 -17.36
C THR A 237 1.79 -16.70 -16.59
N LEU A 238 1.05 -15.60 -16.36
CA LEU A 238 -0.20 -15.62 -15.62
C LEU A 238 -1.37 -15.93 -16.55
N GLU A 239 -2.25 -16.82 -16.09
CA GLU A 239 -3.46 -17.19 -16.82
C GLU A 239 -4.68 -16.55 -16.17
N CYS A 240 -5.54 -15.94 -16.98
CA CYS A 240 -6.85 -15.45 -16.54
C CYS A 240 -7.82 -16.62 -16.50
N ILE A 241 -8.27 -17.00 -15.30
CA ILE A 241 -9.24 -18.07 -15.08
C ILE A 241 -10.61 -17.44 -14.84
N LYS A 242 -11.62 -17.87 -15.61
CA LYS A 242 -13.02 -17.46 -15.44
C LYS A 242 -13.75 -18.34 -14.44
#